data_AF-A0A833TCF1-F1
#
_entry.id   AF-A0A833TCF1-F1
#
_cell.length_a   1.000
_cell.length_b   1.000
_cell.length_c   1.000
_cell.angle_alpha   90.00
_cell.angle_beta   90.00
_cell.angle_gamma   90.00
#
_symmetry.space_group_name_H-M   'P 1'
#
loop_
_entity.id
_entity.type
_entity.pdbx_description
1 polymer ?
#
loop_
_entity_poly.entity_id
_entity_poly.type
_entity_poly.pdbx_seq_one_letter_code
_entity_poly.pdbx_strand_id
1 'polypeptide(L)'
;MARLSDVSPSGKSTLITRGVLNLSHRHGHKLDELSHMPIGENTRVTWQLNACAYTLRASHTLVLSVTPNYWPMVWPSPEPVELSVSFAESNLLKLPVLPEGPTPVENAASCPVKDYLLDAGAPSRTI
;
A
#
# COMPACT_ATOMS: atom_id res chain seq x y z
N MET A 1 9.03 1.85 0.09
CA MET A 1 7.62 2.23 0.02
C MET A 1 6.74 1.03 -0.37
N ALA A 2 5.54 0.94 0.22
CA ALA A 2 4.54 -0.06 -0.12
C ALA A 2 3.32 0.67 -0.67
N ARG A 3 2.75 0.17 -1.76
CA ARG A 3 1.53 0.67 -2.38
C ARG A 3 0.53 -0.46 -2.50
N LEU A 4 -0.68 -0.21 -2.02
CA LEU A 4 -1.80 -1.09 -2.22
C LEU A 4 -2.67 -0.47 -3.32
N SER A 5 -2.90 -1.22 -4.39
CA SER A 5 -3.66 -0.77 -5.55
C SER A 5 -4.79 -1.71 -5.88
N ASP A 6 -5.88 -1.14 -6.37
CA ASP A 6 -6.92 -1.82 -7.12
C ASP A 6 -6.48 -1.88 -8.59
N VAL A 7 -6.39 -3.08 -9.17
CA VAL A 7 -6.08 -3.30 -10.59
C VAL A 7 -7.30 -3.86 -11.30
N SER A 8 -7.81 -3.12 -12.29
CA SER A 8 -8.93 -3.55 -13.12
C SER A 8 -8.55 -4.72 -14.04
N PRO A 9 -9.52 -5.47 -14.59
CA PRO A 9 -9.27 -6.50 -15.61
C PRO A 9 -8.54 -5.97 -16.85
N SER A 10 -8.66 -4.68 -17.15
CA SER A 10 -7.94 -4.02 -18.26
C SER A 10 -6.49 -3.64 -17.90
N GLY A 11 -6.04 -3.90 -16.67
CA GLY A 11 -4.71 -3.57 -16.16
C GLY A 11 -4.55 -2.15 -15.63
N LYS A 12 -5.62 -1.33 -15.57
CA LYS A 12 -5.55 0.02 -15.00
C LYS A 12 -5.39 -0.09 -13.49
N SER A 13 -4.39 0.61 -12.95
CA SER A 13 -4.11 0.62 -11.52
C SER A 13 -4.60 1.91 -10.86
N THR A 14 -5.41 1.76 -9.82
CA THR A 14 -5.84 2.85 -8.93
C THR A 14 -5.20 2.65 -7.56
N LEU A 15 -4.46 3.63 -7.08
CA LEU A 15 -3.85 3.60 -5.76
C LEU A 15 -4.94 3.68 -4.68
N ILE A 16 -5.02 2.68 -3.81
CA ILE A 16 -5.91 2.66 -2.64
C ILE A 16 -5.23 3.38 -1.48
N THR A 17 -4.05 2.91 -1.11
CA THR A 17 -3.26 3.49 -0.02
C THR A 17 -1.78 3.18 -0.20
N ARG A 18 -0.95 3.84 0.61
CA ARG A 18 0.49 3.68 0.63
C ARG A 18 1.03 3.79 2.05
N GLY A 19 2.20 3.22 2.26
CA GLY A 19 3.00 3.40 3.46
C GLY A 19 4.44 3.68 3.08
N VAL A 20 5.13 4.45 3.93
CA VAL A 20 6.57 4.68 3.84
C VAL A 20 7.18 4.26 5.16
N LEU A 21 8.23 3.44 5.09
CA LEU A 21 9.01 3.03 6.24
C LEU A 21 10.48 3.17 5.88
N ASN A 22 11.20 3.99 6.65
CA ASN A 22 12.66 3.95 6.67
C ASN A 22 13.05 2.70 7.46
N LEU A 23 13.78 1.75 6.86
CA LEU A 23 14.14 0.48 7.50
C LEU A 23 15.03 0.67 8.74
N SER A 24 15.72 1.82 8.86
CA SER A 24 16.46 2.14 10.08
C SER A 24 15.56 2.45 11.28
N HIS A 25 14.28 2.72 11.04
CA HIS A 25 13.24 2.99 12.04
C HIS A 25 12.32 1.77 12.28
N ARG A 26 12.72 0.57 11.84
CA ARG A 26 11.88 -0.65 11.93
C ARG A 26 11.46 -1.02 13.36
N HIS A 27 12.20 -0.58 14.37
CA HIS A 27 11.91 -0.83 15.78
C HIS A 27 11.28 0.38 16.49
N GLY A 28 11.19 1.53 15.81
CA GLY A 28 10.67 2.76 16.37
C GLY A 28 11.35 4.01 15.81
N HIS A 29 10.97 5.17 16.35
CA HIS A 29 11.46 6.47 15.86
C HIS A 29 12.34 7.20 16.86
N LYS A 30 12.48 6.68 18.09
CA LYS A 30 13.39 7.26 19.08
C LYS A 30 14.82 6.91 18.74
N LEU A 31 15.76 7.76 19.16
CA LEU A 31 17.17 7.65 18.79
C LEU A 31 17.80 6.32 19.22
N ASP A 32 17.41 5.79 20.38
CA ASP A 32 17.84 4.51 20.93
C ASP A 32 17.23 3.28 20.25
N GLU A 33 16.14 3.47 19.48
CA GLU A 33 15.47 2.41 18.70
C GLU A 33 15.98 2.36 17.25
N LEU A 34 16.75 3.37 16.81
CA LEU A 34 17.30 3.43 15.47
C LEU A 34 18.43 2.42 15.30
N SER A 35 18.41 1.70 14.19
CA SER A 35 19.44 0.69 13.90
C SER A 35 19.60 0.53 12.39
N HIS A 36 20.83 0.40 11.90
CA HIS A 36 21.06 0.13 10.48
C HIS A 36 20.37 -1.18 10.05
N MET A 37 19.92 -1.23 8.79
CA MET A 37 19.40 -2.47 8.21
C MET A 37 20.57 -3.41 7.91
N PRO A 38 20.59 -4.65 8.43
CA PRO A 38 21.66 -5.60 8.12
C PRO A 38 21.59 -6.03 6.65
N ILE A 39 22.76 -6.19 6.03
CA ILE A 39 22.90 -6.59 4.63
C ILE A 39 23.10 -8.11 4.56
N GLY A 40 22.34 -8.79 3.71
CA GLY A 40 22.43 -10.25 3.55
C GLY A 40 21.71 -11.07 4.61
N GLU A 41 21.05 -10.42 5.57
CA GLU A 41 20.28 -11.08 6.63
C GLU A 41 18.77 -10.88 6.46
N ASN A 42 18.01 -11.97 6.55
CA ASN A 42 16.55 -11.90 6.54
C ASN A 42 16.04 -11.24 7.83
N THR A 43 15.46 -10.05 7.71
CA THR A 43 14.90 -9.30 8.84
C THR A 43 13.39 -9.14 8.68
N ARG A 44 12.63 -9.50 9.72
CA ARG A 44 11.18 -9.30 9.74
C ARG A 44 10.83 -7.85 10.08
N VAL A 45 9.95 -7.26 9.29
CA VAL A 45 9.56 -5.85 9.42
C VAL A 45 8.04 -5.74 9.49
N THR A 46 7.52 -4.93 10.41
CA THR A 46 6.09 -4.58 10.46
C THR A 46 5.91 -3.17 9.92
N TRP A 47 4.91 -3.00 9.06
CA TRP A 47 4.70 -1.74 8.34
C TRP A 47 3.22 -1.41 8.24
N GLN A 48 2.86 -0.24 8.75
CA GLN A 48 1.52 0.31 8.64
C GLN A 48 1.36 1.12 7.35
N LEU A 49 0.28 0.87 6.60
CA LEU A 49 -0.16 1.73 5.50
C LEU A 49 -1.08 2.83 6.03
N ASN A 50 -1.18 3.95 5.29
CA ASN A 50 -2.09 5.04 5.63
C ASN A 50 -3.54 4.55 5.67
N ALA A 51 -4.35 5.15 6.56
CA ALA A 51 -5.76 4.85 6.64
C ALA A 51 -6.49 5.19 5.32
N CYS A 52 -7.43 4.33 4.94
CA CYS A 52 -8.28 4.53 3.77
C CYS A 52 -9.65 3.89 4.02
N ALA A 53 -10.66 4.38 3.29
CA ALA A 53 -11.94 3.69 3.12
C ALA A 53 -12.09 3.40 1.62
N TYR A 54 -12.20 2.12 1.26
CA TYR A 54 -12.21 1.69 -0.13
C TYR A 54 -13.04 0.43 -0.32
N THR A 55 -13.78 0.37 -1.43
CA THR A 55 -14.51 -0.82 -1.86
C THR A 55 -13.84 -1.39 -3.11
N LEU A 56 -13.24 -2.57 -2.99
CA LEU A 56 -12.67 -3.28 -4.13
C LEU A 56 -13.82 -3.83 -5.00
N ARG A 57 -13.82 -3.49 -6.29
CA ARG A 57 -14.88 -3.97 -7.19
C ARG A 57 -14.72 -5.47 -7.48
N ALA A 58 -15.83 -6.14 -7.75
CA ALA A 58 -15.78 -7.51 -8.24
C ALA A 58 -14.92 -7.60 -9.51
N SER A 59 -14.21 -8.72 -9.68
CA SER A 59 -13.28 -8.99 -10.78
C SER A 59 -11.99 -8.14 -10.81
N HIS A 60 -11.83 -7.18 -9.89
CA HIS A 60 -10.58 -6.45 -9.74
C HIS A 60 -9.60 -7.23 -8.85
N THR A 61 -8.30 -6.95 -9.02
CA THR A 61 -7.23 -7.58 -8.25
C THR A 61 -6.61 -6.59 -7.28
N LEU A 62 -6.50 -6.98 -6.01
CA LEU A 62 -5.75 -6.24 -5.02
C LEU A 62 -4.25 -6.53 -5.17
N VAL A 63 -3.44 -5.51 -5.42
CA VAL A 63 -1.99 -5.67 -5.66
C VAL A 63 -1.19 -4.87 -4.64
N LEU A 64 -0.28 -5.55 -3.94
CA LEU A 64 0.76 -4.92 -3.12
C LEU A 64 2.05 -4.77 -3.93
N SER A 65 2.52 -3.55 -4.13
CA SER A 65 3.83 -3.26 -4.73
C SER A 65 4.79 -2.72 -3.69
N VAL A 66 6.00 -3.27 -3.64
CA VAL A 66 7.08 -2.83 -2.74
C VAL A 66 8.24 -2.29 -3.57
N THR A 67 8.71 -1.09 -3.26
CA THR A 67 9.85 -0.44 -3.95
C THR A 67 10.83 0.17 -2.94
N PRO A 68 12.15 0.11 -3.16
CA PRO A 68 13.12 0.74 -2.25
C PRO A 68 13.12 2.28 -2.33
N ASN A 69 12.69 2.85 -3.47
CA ASN A 69 12.61 4.30 -3.70
C ASN A 69 11.26 4.68 -4.35
N TYR A 70 10.86 5.95 -4.20
CA TYR A 70 9.65 6.50 -4.83
C TYR A 70 9.72 8.03 -4.93
N TRP A 71 10.60 8.52 -5.80
CA TRP A 71 10.75 9.95 -6.09
C TRP A 71 9.53 10.50 -6.85
N PRO A 72 9.09 11.75 -6.61
CA PRO A 72 9.60 12.75 -5.64
C PRO A 72 8.97 12.66 -4.25
N MET A 73 8.13 11.66 -3.99
CA MET A 73 7.35 11.58 -2.76
C MET A 73 8.17 11.15 -1.55
N VAL A 74 9.20 10.35 -1.76
CA VAL A 74 10.11 9.86 -0.72
C VAL A 74 11.53 10.16 -1.16
N TRP A 75 12.30 10.81 -0.28
CA TRP A 75 13.71 11.06 -0.51
C TRP A 75 14.46 9.74 -0.68
N PRO A 76 15.34 9.59 -1.68
CA PRO A 76 16.10 8.36 -1.86
C PRO A 76 17.07 8.13 -0.70
N SER A 77 17.48 6.87 -0.53
CA SER A 77 18.64 6.56 0.31
C SER A 77 19.90 7.22 -0.29
N PRO A 78 20.92 7.54 0.53
CA PRO A 78 22.13 8.20 0.06
C PRO A 78 22.92 7.38 -0.96
N GLU A 79 22.71 6.05 -0.97
CA GLU A 79 23.38 5.10 -1.85
C GLU A 79 22.35 4.24 -2.59
N PRO A 80 22.70 3.66 -3.77
CA PRO A 80 21.87 2.67 -4.44
C PRO A 80 21.57 1.48 -3.52
N VAL A 81 20.31 1.01 -3.53
CA VAL A 81 19.84 -0.08 -2.67
C VAL A 81 19.29 -1.21 -3.51
N GLU A 82 19.70 -2.43 -3.19
CA GLU A 82 19.02 -3.66 -3.61
C GLU A 82 18.07 -4.11 -2.48
N LEU A 83 16.83 -4.45 -2.84
CA LEU A 83 15.83 -4.93 -1.91
C LEU A 83 15.34 -6.30 -2.33
N SER A 84 15.58 -7.30 -1.48
CA SER A 84 15.05 -8.65 -1.64
C SER A 84 13.90 -8.90 -0.66
N VAL A 85 12.81 -9.50 -1.14
CA VAL A 85 11.69 -9.93 -0.30
C VAL A 85 11.72 -11.45 -0.25
N SER A 86 11.95 -12.02 0.93
CA SER A 86 11.91 -13.46 1.14
C SER A 86 10.47 -13.94 1.27
N PHE A 87 10.11 -14.98 0.50
CA PHE A 87 8.84 -15.70 0.60
C PHE A 87 9.00 -17.09 1.25
N ALA A 88 10.17 -17.37 1.84
CA ALA A 88 10.42 -18.63 2.53
C ALA A 88 9.56 -18.80 3.80
N GLU A 89 9.09 -17.70 4.37
CA GLU A 89 8.19 -17.66 5.52
C GLU A 89 6.84 -17.04 5.12
N SER A 90 5.83 -17.25 5.97
CA SER A 90 4.51 -16.63 5.80
C SER A 90 4.57 -15.11 5.96
N ASN A 91 4.53 -14.38 4.85
CA ASN A 91 4.26 -12.95 4.82
C ASN A 91 2.76 -12.71 4.84
N LEU A 92 2.31 -11.62 5.48
CA LEU A 92 0.89 -11.34 5.66
C LEU A 92 0.57 -9.86 5.46
N LEU A 93 -0.57 -9.59 4.83
CA LEU A 93 -1.16 -8.26 4.70
C LEU A 93 -2.44 -8.22 5.55
N LYS A 94 -2.43 -7.46 6.65
CA LYS A 94 -3.61 -7.27 7.50
C LYS A 94 -4.48 -6.16 6.92
N LEU A 95 -5.72 -6.49 6.56
CA LEU A 95 -6.70 -5.53 6.05
C LEU A 95 -7.83 -5.36 7.07
N PRO A 96 -8.21 -4.12 7.42
CA PRO A 96 -9.39 -3.86 8.25
C PRO A 96 -10.65 -4.00 7.39
N VAL A 97 -11.05 -5.25 7.14
CA VAL A 97 -12.28 -5.55 6.37
C VAL A 97 -13.49 -5.23 7.24
N LEU A 98 -14.33 -4.31 6.78
CA LEU A 98 -15.64 -4.08 7.40
C LEU A 98 -16.48 -5.36 7.24
N PRO A 99 -16.99 -5.95 8.33
CA PRO A 99 -17.92 -7.07 8.23
C PRO A 99 -19.18 -6.62 7.49
N GLU A 100 -19.87 -7.55 6.82
CA GLU A 100 -21.17 -7.28 6.22
C GLU A 100 -22.16 -6.89 7.34
N GLY A 101 -22.31 -5.59 7.55
CA GLY A 101 -23.28 -4.96 8.45
C GLY A 101 -24.42 -4.33 7.64
N PRO A 102 -25.52 -3.91 8.29
CA PRO A 102 -26.67 -3.36 7.59
C PRO A 102 -26.24 -2.26 6.64
N THR A 103 -26.83 -2.28 5.45
CA THR A 103 -26.74 -1.26 4.41
C THR A 103 -26.65 0.12 5.04
N PRO A 104 -25.81 1.04 4.51
CA PRO A 104 -25.76 2.40 5.01
C PRO A 104 -27.19 2.91 5.16
N VAL A 105 -27.55 3.30 6.39
CA VAL A 105 -28.83 3.94 6.70
C VAL A 105 -29.13 4.95 5.60
N GLU A 106 -30.37 5.00 5.10
CA GLU A 106 -30.80 5.92 4.01
C GLU A 106 -30.41 7.40 4.28
N ASN A 107 -30.05 7.74 5.52
CA ASN A 107 -29.59 9.05 5.96
C ASN A 107 -28.09 9.13 6.33
N ALA A 108 -27.25 8.15 5.97
CA ALA A 108 -25.81 8.35 5.97
C ALA A 108 -25.55 9.46 4.95
N ALA A 109 -25.07 10.62 5.43
CA ALA A 109 -24.72 11.75 4.58
C ALA A 109 -24.02 11.21 3.34
N SER A 110 -24.68 11.31 2.18
CA SER A 110 -24.19 10.64 0.98
C SER A 110 -22.77 11.14 0.76
N CYS A 111 -21.82 10.23 0.63
CA CYS A 111 -20.46 10.62 0.29
C CYS A 111 -20.58 11.62 -0.88
N PRO A 112 -20.16 12.89 -0.73
CA PRO A 112 -20.45 13.93 -1.73
C PRO A 112 -19.81 13.59 -3.09
N VAL A 113 -18.92 12.61 -3.08
CA VAL A 113 -18.28 11.99 -4.23
C VAL A 113 -19.13 10.79 -4.69
N LYS A 114 -20.36 11.05 -5.15
CA LYS A 114 -21.19 10.00 -5.78
C LYS A 114 -20.58 9.51 -7.10
N ASP A 115 -19.85 10.40 -7.78
CA ASP A 115 -19.32 10.19 -9.12
C ASP A 115 -17.80 10.39 -9.15
N TYR A 116 -17.04 9.58 -8.39
CA TYR A 116 -15.72 9.26 -8.94
C TYR A 116 -15.99 8.33 -10.11
N LEU A 117 -15.86 8.85 -11.33
CA LEU A 117 -15.77 8.02 -12.54
C LEU A 117 -14.52 7.14 -12.39
N LEU A 118 -14.68 6.01 -11.69
CA LEU A 118 -13.77 4.88 -11.78
C LEU A 118 -13.99 4.31 -13.17
N ASP A 119 -13.22 4.85 -14.10
CA ASP A 119 -13.16 4.50 -15.50
C ASP A 119 -13.34 2.99 -15.70
N ALA A 120 -14.29 2.60 -16.55
CA ALA A 120 -14.60 1.22 -16.89
C ALA A 120 -13.44 0.49 -17.58
N GLY A 121 -12.34 1.21 -17.86
CA GLY A 121 -11.10 0.66 -18.35
C GLY A 121 -10.94 0.92 -19.84
N ALA A 122 -10.56 2.14 -20.20
CA ALA A 122 -9.80 2.36 -21.42
C ALA A 122 -8.30 2.31 -21.07
N PRO A 123 -7.48 1.53 -21.80
CA PRO A 123 -6.04 1.46 -21.55
C PRO A 123 -5.41 2.83 -21.87
N SER A 124 -5.08 3.59 -20.83
CA SER A 124 -4.22 4.77 -20.94
C SER A 124 -2.88 4.42 -20.33
N ARG A 125 -1.87 4.34 -21.19
CA ARG A 125 -0.47 4.18 -20.81
C ARG A 125 0.00 5.52 -20.22
N THR A 126 -0.20 5.74 -18.93
CA THR A 126 0.41 6.88 -18.24
C THR A 126 1.66 6.37 -17.52
N ILE A 127 2.80 6.88 -17.99
CA ILE A 127 4.16 6.62 -17.51
C ILE A 127 4.34 7.21 -16.12
#